data_AF-A0A6P8JCG5-F1
#
_entry.id   AF-A0A6P8JCG5-F1
#
_cell.length_a   1.000
_cell.length_b   1.000
_cell.length_c   1.000
_cell.angle_alpha   90.00
_cell.angle_beta   90.00
_cell.angle_gamma   90.00
#
_symmetry.space_group_name_H-M   'P 1'
#
loop_
_entity.id
_entity.type
_entity.pdbx_description
1 polymer ?
#
loop_
_entity_poly.entity_id
_entity_poly.type
_entity_poly.pdbx_seq_one_letter_code
_entity_poly.pdbx_strand_id
1 'polypeptide(L)'
;MVTLDGVEYTFNGYGEYTLLKVYTIGFHLQGRMEPLPARDGRQIKATVYTAFAMKENGSDTIEIRLNGRGFLDVVVNGQLENFDDEQTVDFKNVMIIKEGNNTKYSAIFHSGVAVIAEGFTTLMQFTVMMPKHFKRYTSGLLGYWDDNKNQEFLLPNGSFLNTSSNSKSLHYDFGLKWATQAHESLFTYGQGKSHQTYSNPNFLPVFVDMNNMVFEDKVLERKARSACGNSVQCLFDVQATGDTNIGLVTKNSIQQLQEIINITETKGCIPLDANFANGFYERNDSEGSITYWYRCQPEFILNGSSIVSCFQGEWNGTAPSCLPIEAKECPSVETKIQNGEARSRGRLPTAGSEVLFECLEGYDLVGADSIVCREDGTWSSATPYCRKRCSKVTILNGNTTYNETEHHVTAHFTCIKGYKMVGADQILCIKSNGTWTDAPPSCQLASGAVEHLLDSKGYKTKAIAIGVTLSLMIILALCILVVYLFIKRKSSNPKKQAEESFRMENEETLLTKDERKKVEVVYL
;
A
#
# COMPACT_ATOMS: atom_id res chain seq x y z
N MET A 1 9.14 45.76 -16.03
CA MET A 1 8.08 44.74 -15.91
C MET A 1 8.04 43.94 -17.21
N VAL A 2 7.54 42.71 -17.14
CA VAL A 2 7.35 41.83 -18.29
C VAL A 2 5.93 41.24 -18.16
N THR A 3 5.19 41.18 -19.25
CA THR A 3 3.86 40.54 -19.28
C THR A 3 3.96 39.02 -19.36
N LEU A 4 2.85 38.31 -19.18
CA LEU A 4 2.82 36.84 -19.22
C LEU A 4 3.18 36.25 -20.60
N ASP A 5 2.98 37.02 -21.68
CA ASP A 5 3.44 36.67 -23.04
C ASP A 5 4.82 37.23 -23.38
N GLY A 6 5.55 37.77 -22.39
CA GLY A 6 6.94 38.16 -22.54
C GLY A 6 7.15 39.48 -23.29
N VAL A 7 6.24 40.45 -23.14
CA VAL A 7 6.43 41.83 -23.62
C VAL A 7 6.96 42.70 -22.50
N GLU A 8 8.11 43.34 -22.74
CA GLU A 8 8.84 44.13 -21.76
C GLU A 8 8.39 45.59 -21.78
N TYR A 9 8.09 46.17 -20.62
CA TYR A 9 7.77 47.59 -20.49
C TYR A 9 8.12 48.15 -19.10
N THR A 10 8.16 49.48 -18.97
CA THR A 10 8.46 50.17 -17.71
C THR A 10 7.22 50.84 -17.12
N PHE A 11 7.08 50.74 -15.79
CA PHE A 11 6.02 51.37 -15.03
C PHE A 11 6.57 51.83 -13.68
N ASN A 12 6.29 53.09 -13.31
CA ASN A 12 6.76 53.71 -12.07
C ASN A 12 5.59 54.49 -11.43
N GLY A 13 4.64 53.77 -10.84
CA GLY A 13 3.49 54.36 -10.13
C GLY A 13 3.75 54.50 -8.63
N TYR A 14 3.16 55.51 -7.99
CA TYR A 14 3.14 55.63 -6.52
C TYR A 14 1.71 55.32 -6.05
N GLY A 15 1.50 54.09 -5.57
CA GLY A 15 0.18 53.55 -5.26
C GLY A 15 0.17 52.03 -5.10
N GLU A 16 -1.03 51.49 -4.92
CA GLU A 16 -1.30 50.06 -4.89
C GLU A 16 -2.00 49.66 -6.20
N TYR A 17 -1.42 48.72 -6.95
CA TYR A 17 -1.84 48.38 -8.31
C TYR A 17 -2.21 46.89 -8.44
N THR A 18 -3.20 46.60 -9.28
CA THR A 18 -3.54 45.23 -9.69
C THR A 18 -2.48 44.71 -10.64
N LEU A 19 -1.69 43.73 -10.20
CA LEU A 19 -0.69 43.07 -11.04
C LEU A 19 -1.33 41.99 -11.90
N LEU A 20 -2.18 41.16 -11.29
CA LEU A 20 -2.88 40.07 -11.96
C LEU A 20 -4.27 39.85 -11.34
N LYS A 21 -5.28 39.64 -12.18
CA LYS A 21 -6.56 39.00 -11.85
C LYS A 21 -6.73 37.76 -12.72
N VAL A 22 -7.29 36.69 -12.16
CA VAL A 22 -7.72 35.50 -12.93
C VAL A 22 -9.19 35.26 -12.64
N TYR A 23 -10.05 35.59 -13.62
CA TYR A 23 -11.50 35.71 -13.38
C TYR A 23 -12.21 34.40 -13.07
N THR A 24 -11.71 33.26 -13.56
CA THR A 24 -12.33 31.93 -13.39
C THR A 24 -12.25 31.39 -11.97
N ILE A 25 -11.23 31.81 -11.20
CA ILE A 25 -10.96 31.37 -9.83
C ILE A 25 -11.07 32.51 -8.80
N GLY A 26 -11.33 33.74 -9.26
CA GLY A 26 -11.33 34.93 -8.41
C GLY A 26 -9.97 35.15 -7.74
N PHE A 27 -8.88 34.87 -8.45
CA PHE A 27 -7.52 35.15 -7.98
C PHE A 27 -7.16 36.62 -8.24
N HIS A 28 -6.51 37.25 -7.26
CA HIS A 28 -6.04 38.62 -7.28
C HIS A 28 -4.62 38.68 -6.72
N LEU A 29 -3.72 39.37 -7.43
CA LEU A 29 -2.39 39.78 -6.97
C LEU A 29 -2.25 41.30 -7.15
N GLN A 30 -1.84 41.97 -6.08
CA GLN A 30 -1.63 43.41 -6.01
C GLN A 30 -0.20 43.72 -5.55
N GLY A 31 0.34 44.85 -6.00
CA GLY A 31 1.66 45.34 -5.62
C GLY A 31 1.58 46.78 -5.12
N ARG A 32 2.20 47.05 -3.97
CA ARG A 32 2.40 48.40 -3.43
C ARG A 32 3.73 48.93 -3.95
N MET A 33 3.69 50.09 -4.59
CA MET A 33 4.85 50.79 -5.15
C MET A 33 5.04 52.13 -4.46
N GLU A 34 6.22 52.35 -3.88
CA GLU A 34 6.57 53.57 -3.14
C GLU A 34 7.86 54.21 -3.69
N PRO A 35 8.06 55.54 -3.53
CA PRO A 35 9.28 56.21 -3.99
C PRO A 35 10.53 55.66 -3.30
N LEU A 36 11.59 55.44 -4.07
CA LEU A 36 12.87 54.98 -3.50
C LEU A 36 13.44 56.05 -2.54
N PRO A 37 13.84 55.69 -1.30
CA PRO A 37 14.41 56.64 -0.35
C PRO A 37 15.70 57.28 -0.89
N ALA A 38 15.77 58.62 -0.82
CA ALA A 38 16.95 59.38 -1.21
C ALA A 38 18.14 59.10 -0.28
N ARG A 39 19.27 58.62 -0.81
CA ARG A 39 20.50 58.44 -0.01
C ARG A 39 21.17 59.76 0.36
N ASP A 40 21.17 60.73 -0.56
CA ASP A 40 21.91 61.99 -0.44
C ASP A 40 21.01 63.24 -0.50
N GLY A 41 19.74 63.12 -0.07
CA GLY A 41 18.75 64.21 -0.13
C GLY A 41 18.26 64.61 -1.54
N ARG A 42 18.83 64.04 -2.61
CA ARG A 42 18.31 64.17 -3.99
C ARG A 42 17.02 63.37 -4.15
N GLN A 43 15.94 64.01 -4.60
CA GLN A 43 14.67 63.34 -4.86
C GLN A 43 14.79 62.34 -6.02
N ILE A 44 14.72 61.05 -5.71
CA ILE A 44 14.69 59.99 -6.73
C ILE A 44 13.27 59.91 -7.30
N LYS A 45 13.13 60.03 -8.63
CA LYS A 45 11.85 60.00 -9.35
C LYS A 45 11.54 58.59 -9.90
N ALA A 46 11.80 57.58 -9.07
CA ALA A 46 11.55 56.17 -9.36
C ALA A 46 10.87 55.52 -8.16
N THR A 47 10.10 54.47 -8.42
CA THR A 47 9.31 53.74 -7.41
C THR A 47 9.67 52.27 -7.45
N VAL A 48 9.67 51.64 -6.27
CA VAL A 48 9.99 50.22 -6.11
C VAL A 48 8.84 49.50 -5.41
N TYR A 49 8.71 48.19 -5.63
CA TYR A 49 7.77 47.37 -4.87
C TYR A 49 8.22 47.25 -3.41
N THR A 50 7.31 47.50 -2.48
CA THR A 50 7.55 47.40 -1.03
C THR A 50 6.68 46.36 -0.33
N ALA A 51 5.59 45.93 -0.98
CA ALA A 51 4.75 44.83 -0.54
C ALA A 51 3.96 44.23 -1.72
N PHE A 52 3.59 42.95 -1.61
CA PHE A 52 2.61 42.28 -2.45
C PHE A 52 1.47 41.74 -1.59
N ALA A 53 0.24 41.81 -2.09
CA ALA A 53 -0.92 41.21 -1.43
C ALA A 53 -1.73 40.39 -2.43
N MET A 54 -2.19 39.20 -2.01
CA MET A 54 -2.70 38.17 -2.90
C MET A 54 -3.78 37.30 -2.24
N LYS A 55 -4.72 36.83 -3.06
CA LYS A 55 -5.90 36.08 -2.60
C LYS A 55 -6.54 35.29 -3.73
N GLU A 56 -7.06 34.11 -3.43
CA GLU A 56 -7.98 33.33 -4.26
C GLU A 56 -9.39 33.30 -3.64
N ASN A 57 -10.43 33.04 -4.43
CA ASN A 57 -11.77 32.95 -3.88
C ASN A 57 -11.88 31.78 -2.89
N GLY A 58 -12.16 32.09 -1.63
CA GLY A 58 -12.24 31.12 -0.55
C GLY A 58 -10.92 30.83 0.17
N SER A 59 -9.78 31.36 -0.28
CA SER A 59 -8.51 31.29 0.46
C SER A 59 -8.40 32.35 1.56
N ASP A 60 -7.40 32.17 2.42
CA ASP A 60 -6.88 33.26 3.24
C ASP A 60 -6.19 34.33 2.38
N THR A 61 -6.07 35.53 2.93
CA THR A 61 -5.47 36.71 2.27
C THR A 61 -4.04 36.85 2.74
N ILE A 62 -3.08 36.84 1.80
CA ILE A 62 -1.65 36.87 2.09
C ILE A 62 -1.09 38.24 1.70
N GLU A 63 -0.42 38.92 2.62
CA GLU A 63 0.42 40.09 2.35
C GLU A 63 1.87 39.76 2.72
N ILE A 64 2.81 40.08 1.83
CA ILE A 64 4.26 39.92 2.05
C ILE A 64 4.89 41.29 1.86
N ARG A 65 5.61 41.81 2.86
CA ARG A 65 6.13 43.19 2.86
C ARG A 65 7.55 43.32 3.41
N LEU A 66 8.29 44.32 2.94
CA LEU A 66 9.58 44.68 3.53
C LEU A 66 9.42 45.23 4.95
N ASN A 67 10.27 44.77 5.86
CA ASN A 67 10.37 45.31 7.23
C ASN A 67 11.47 46.36 7.42
N GLY A 68 11.98 46.92 6.32
CA GLY A 68 13.03 47.95 6.31
C GLY A 68 14.45 47.46 6.62
N ARG A 69 14.64 46.18 6.95
CA ARG A 69 15.97 45.55 7.17
C ARG A 69 16.42 44.66 6.01
N GLY A 70 15.69 44.66 4.90
CA GLY A 70 15.88 43.73 3.77
C GLY A 70 15.25 42.35 3.95
N PHE A 71 14.60 42.10 5.09
CA PHE A 71 13.80 40.90 5.34
C PHE A 71 12.32 41.15 5.00
N LEU A 72 11.59 40.05 4.78
CA LEU A 72 10.17 40.04 4.52
C LEU A 72 9.38 39.58 5.75
N ASP A 73 8.35 40.36 6.07
CA ASP A 73 7.29 39.99 7.00
C ASP A 73 6.12 39.41 6.20
N VAL A 74 5.52 38.32 6.69
CA VAL A 74 4.31 37.71 6.12
C VAL A 74 3.12 38.00 7.03
N VAL A 75 2.00 38.38 6.43
CA VAL A 75 0.76 38.77 7.12
C VAL A 75 -0.39 37.98 6.52
N VAL A 76 -1.11 37.23 7.34
CA VAL A 76 -2.25 36.41 6.91
C VAL A 76 -3.52 36.97 7.53
N ASN A 77 -4.50 37.32 6.68
CA ASN A 77 -5.76 37.97 7.08
C ASN A 77 -5.58 39.21 8.00
N GLY A 78 -4.44 39.89 7.90
CA GLY A 78 -4.08 41.06 8.71
C GLY A 78 -3.41 40.77 10.04
N GLN A 79 -3.11 39.51 10.36
CA GLN A 79 -2.29 39.12 11.49
C GLN A 79 -0.85 38.86 11.01
N LEU A 80 0.15 39.31 11.78
CA LEU A 80 1.56 39.09 11.45
C LEU A 80 1.93 37.67 11.85
N GLU A 81 2.35 36.87 10.87
CA GLU A 81 2.73 35.47 11.09
C GLU A 81 4.24 35.34 11.33
N ASN A 82 4.61 34.44 12.24
CA ASN A 82 6.00 34.11 12.52
C ASN A 82 6.33 32.72 11.96
N PHE A 83 7.20 32.70 10.95
CA PHE A 83 7.74 31.47 10.38
C PHE A 83 9.04 31.14 11.12
N ASP A 84 8.95 30.23 12.11
CA ASP A 84 10.08 29.71 12.89
C ASP A 84 10.99 28.81 12.02
N ASP A 85 11.61 27.75 12.54
CA ASP A 85 12.44 26.83 11.74
C ASP A 85 11.65 26.04 10.68
N GLU A 86 10.31 26.15 10.68
CA GLU A 86 9.43 25.57 9.67
C GLU A 86 9.60 26.27 8.31
N GLN A 87 9.87 25.47 7.27
CA GLN A 87 10.04 25.95 5.90
C GLN A 87 8.72 26.04 5.12
N THR A 88 7.65 25.39 5.58
CA THR A 88 6.36 25.34 4.89
C THR A 88 5.24 25.40 5.93
N VAL A 89 4.25 26.27 5.72
CA VAL A 89 3.07 26.43 6.57
C VAL A 89 1.81 26.48 5.70
N ASP A 90 0.81 25.66 6.04
CA ASP A 90 -0.46 25.59 5.36
C ASP A 90 -1.51 26.51 5.99
N PHE A 91 -2.13 27.35 5.16
CA PHE A 91 -3.29 28.17 5.49
C PHE A 91 -4.49 27.75 4.62
N LYS A 92 -5.64 28.39 4.78
CA LYS A 92 -6.85 27.99 4.06
C LYS A 92 -6.67 28.18 2.55
N ASN A 93 -6.61 27.07 1.82
CA ASN A 93 -6.44 26.99 0.36
C ASN A 93 -5.20 27.71 -0.19
N VAL A 94 -4.19 27.95 0.65
CA VAL A 94 -2.89 28.53 0.25
C VAL A 94 -1.79 28.04 1.19
N MET A 95 -0.70 27.54 0.60
CA MET A 95 0.51 27.11 1.30
C MET A 95 1.57 28.19 1.16
N ILE A 96 2.26 28.54 2.25
CA ILE A 96 3.40 29.47 2.23
C ILE A 96 4.68 28.71 2.51
N ILE A 97 5.64 28.80 1.58
CA ILE A 97 6.99 28.26 1.71
C ILE A 97 7.97 29.41 1.97
N LYS A 98 8.80 29.26 3.00
CA LYS A 98 9.90 30.15 3.38
C LYS A 98 11.20 29.64 2.78
N GLU A 99 11.83 30.45 1.93
CA GLU A 99 13.07 30.10 1.23
C GLU A 99 14.25 30.92 1.78
N GLY A 100 15.17 30.24 2.48
CA GLY A 100 16.37 30.87 3.06
C GLY A 100 16.09 31.77 4.26
N ASN A 101 16.86 32.85 4.40
CA ASN A 101 16.94 33.67 5.62
C ASN A 101 15.86 34.77 5.69
N ASN A 102 14.58 34.40 5.60
CA ASN A 102 13.43 35.34 5.59
C ASN A 102 13.47 36.41 4.46
N THR A 103 14.25 36.18 3.41
CA THR A 103 14.37 37.07 2.25
C THR A 103 13.49 36.65 1.09
N LYS A 104 12.96 35.43 1.06
CA LYS A 104 12.14 34.91 -0.03
C LYS A 104 11.01 34.03 0.51
N TYR A 105 9.82 34.22 -0.04
CA TYR A 105 8.63 33.45 0.30
C TYR A 105 7.84 33.11 -0.97
N SER A 106 7.31 31.90 -1.04
CA SER A 106 6.51 31.39 -2.15
C SER A 106 5.11 31.04 -1.66
N ALA A 107 4.09 31.73 -2.17
CA ALA A 107 2.69 31.47 -1.85
C ALA A 107 2.05 30.63 -2.97
N ILE A 108 1.59 29.43 -2.66
CA ILE A 108 1.04 28.45 -3.62
C ILE A 108 -0.44 28.23 -3.30
N PHE A 109 -1.31 28.62 -4.23
CA PHE A 109 -2.77 28.51 -4.08
C PHE A 109 -3.27 27.15 -4.58
N HIS A 110 -4.44 26.72 -4.09
CA HIS A 110 -5.04 25.44 -4.45
C HIS A 110 -5.30 25.28 -5.97
N SER A 111 -5.53 26.38 -6.70
CA SER A 111 -5.59 26.40 -8.17
C SER A 111 -4.28 26.05 -8.90
N GLY A 112 -3.15 25.98 -8.18
CA GLY A 112 -1.81 25.84 -8.76
C GLY A 112 -1.17 27.16 -9.19
N VAL A 113 -1.83 28.31 -8.98
CA VAL A 113 -1.17 29.62 -9.10
C VAL A 113 -0.16 29.76 -7.96
N ALA A 114 1.08 30.11 -8.28
CA ALA A 114 2.11 30.40 -7.29
C ALA A 114 2.73 31.79 -7.50
N VAL A 115 2.96 32.50 -6.40
CA VAL A 115 3.61 33.81 -6.38
C VAL A 115 4.83 33.74 -5.47
N ILE A 116 6.00 33.94 -6.06
CA ILE A 116 7.28 34.01 -5.37
C ILE A 116 7.57 35.49 -5.13
N ALA A 117 7.77 35.89 -3.87
CA ALA A 117 8.16 37.24 -3.48
C ALA A 117 9.56 37.20 -2.83
N GLU A 118 10.47 38.05 -3.30
CA GLU A 118 11.85 38.11 -2.81
C GLU A 118 12.26 39.55 -2.49
N GLY A 119 12.87 39.73 -1.33
CA GLY A 119 13.22 41.01 -0.73
C GLY A 119 14.72 41.28 -0.81
N PHE A 120 15.04 42.50 -1.21
CA PHE A 120 16.36 43.11 -1.11
C PHE A 120 16.28 44.30 -0.16
N THR A 121 17.43 44.90 0.19
CA THR A 121 17.56 45.91 1.26
C THR A 121 16.51 47.03 1.22
N THR A 122 16.09 47.49 0.03
CA THR A 122 15.14 48.59 -0.15
C THR A 122 14.05 48.34 -1.20
N LEU A 123 13.92 47.12 -1.74
CA LEU A 123 12.92 46.79 -2.77
C LEU A 123 12.57 45.30 -2.77
N MET A 124 11.42 44.94 -3.33
CA MET A 124 11.03 43.56 -3.61
C MET A 124 10.96 43.29 -5.11
N GLN A 125 11.19 42.03 -5.48
CA GLN A 125 10.80 41.45 -6.76
C GLN A 125 9.72 40.40 -6.56
N PHE A 126 9.02 40.06 -7.64
CA PHE A 126 8.09 38.92 -7.64
C PHE A 126 8.18 38.14 -8.96
N THR A 127 7.79 36.88 -8.87
CA THR A 127 7.59 35.98 -10.02
C THR A 127 6.25 35.27 -9.86
N VAL A 128 5.50 35.12 -10.94
CA VAL A 128 4.24 34.36 -10.95
C VAL A 128 4.42 33.12 -11.81
N MET A 129 4.05 31.97 -11.27
CA MET A 129 3.88 30.72 -12.02
C MET A 129 2.38 30.42 -12.08
N MET A 130 1.88 30.03 -13.26
CA MET A 130 0.44 29.83 -13.47
C MET A 130 0.16 28.69 -14.45
N PRO A 131 -0.79 27.78 -14.15
CA PRO A 131 -1.21 26.75 -15.09
C PRO A 131 -1.72 27.31 -16.42
N LYS A 132 -1.28 26.71 -17.53
CA LYS A 132 -1.63 27.11 -18.91
C LYS A 132 -3.13 27.18 -19.20
N HIS A 133 -3.98 26.49 -18.43
CA HIS A 133 -5.43 26.53 -18.61
C HIS A 133 -6.07 27.86 -18.16
N PHE A 134 -5.33 28.74 -17.48
CA PHE A 134 -5.75 30.10 -17.15
C PHE A 134 -5.47 31.15 -18.26
N LYS A 135 -4.85 30.75 -19.38
CA LYS A 135 -4.76 31.59 -20.58
C LYS A 135 -6.13 32.12 -20.98
N ARG A 136 -6.18 33.38 -21.43
CA ARG A 136 -7.36 34.17 -21.82
C ARG A 136 -8.30 34.55 -20.67
N TYR A 137 -7.95 34.23 -19.42
CA TYR A 137 -8.71 34.64 -18.23
C TYR A 137 -7.97 35.63 -17.34
N THR A 138 -6.86 36.21 -17.82
CA THR A 138 -5.99 37.12 -17.07
C THR A 138 -6.27 38.59 -17.38
N SER A 139 -5.95 39.47 -16.44
CA SER A 139 -5.82 40.92 -16.69
C SER A 139 -4.99 41.58 -15.59
N GLY A 140 -4.57 42.83 -15.79
CA GLY A 140 -3.72 43.57 -14.84
C GLY A 140 -2.44 44.09 -15.50
N LEU A 141 -1.49 44.56 -14.68
CA LEU A 141 -0.17 44.99 -15.17
C LEU A 141 0.69 43.86 -15.77
N LEU A 142 0.37 42.59 -15.51
CA LEU A 142 0.98 41.44 -16.19
C LEU A 142 0.35 41.10 -17.56
N GLY A 143 -0.68 41.85 -17.98
CA GLY A 143 -1.30 41.73 -19.31
C GLY A 143 -2.37 40.65 -19.43
N TYR A 144 -2.92 40.57 -20.65
CA TYR A 144 -3.82 39.51 -21.09
C TYR A 144 -2.99 38.38 -21.73
N TRP A 145 -3.12 37.16 -21.21
CA TRP A 145 -2.24 36.03 -21.53
C TRP A 145 -2.87 35.11 -22.58
N ASP A 146 -2.51 35.26 -23.85
CA ASP A 146 -3.09 34.48 -24.95
C ASP A 146 -2.12 34.06 -26.07
N ASP A 147 -0.81 34.17 -25.81
CA ASP A 147 0.31 33.94 -26.74
C ASP A 147 0.45 35.03 -27.84
N ASN A 148 -0.27 36.16 -27.74
CA ASN A 148 -0.23 37.22 -28.74
C ASN A 148 0.36 38.54 -28.22
N LYS A 149 1.67 38.70 -28.40
CA LYS A 149 2.50 39.91 -28.09
C LYS A 149 2.00 41.26 -28.67
N ASN A 150 0.91 41.26 -29.45
CA ASN A 150 0.24 42.47 -29.96
C ASN A 150 -1.01 42.87 -29.16
N GLN A 151 -1.46 42.06 -28.20
CA GLN A 151 -2.69 42.25 -27.42
C GLN A 151 -2.44 42.09 -25.90
N GLU A 152 -1.41 42.76 -25.40
CA GLU A 152 -1.02 42.68 -23.98
C GLU A 152 -1.83 43.60 -23.06
N PHE A 153 -1.97 44.86 -23.46
CA PHE A 153 -2.29 45.97 -22.57
C PHE A 153 -3.81 46.15 -22.43
N LEU A 154 -4.48 45.10 -21.96
CA LEU A 154 -5.90 45.08 -21.63
C LEU A 154 -6.20 46.07 -20.49
N LEU A 155 -7.15 46.95 -20.72
CA LEU A 155 -7.62 47.97 -19.78
C LEU A 155 -8.84 47.46 -18.99
N PRO A 156 -9.13 48.01 -17.80
CA PRO A 156 -10.29 47.62 -17.00
C PRO A 156 -11.66 47.80 -17.69
N ASN A 157 -11.73 48.58 -18.78
CA ASN A 157 -12.93 48.76 -19.58
C ASN A 157 -13.09 47.72 -20.72
N GLY A 158 -12.19 46.74 -20.82
CA GLY A 158 -12.19 45.70 -21.85
C GLY A 158 -11.56 46.09 -23.19
N SER A 159 -10.98 47.29 -23.32
CA SER A 159 -10.26 47.70 -24.54
C SER A 159 -8.74 47.50 -24.39
N PHE A 160 -8.02 47.39 -25.49
CA PHE A 160 -6.57 47.23 -25.51
C PHE A 160 -5.85 48.52 -25.88
N LEU A 161 -4.77 48.85 -25.18
CA LEU A 161 -3.78 49.83 -25.63
C LEU A 161 -2.79 49.17 -26.61
N ASN A 162 -2.32 49.93 -27.60
CA ASN A 162 -1.40 49.43 -28.62
C ASN A 162 -0.03 49.08 -28.00
N THR A 163 0.52 47.90 -28.30
CA THR A 163 1.80 47.44 -27.72
C THR A 163 3.02 48.23 -28.20
N SER A 164 2.89 49.00 -29.28
CA SER A 164 3.90 49.96 -29.74
C SER A 164 3.83 51.35 -29.08
N SER A 165 2.93 51.55 -28.11
CA SER A 165 2.84 52.82 -27.36
C SER A 165 4.12 53.14 -26.58
N ASN A 166 4.50 54.42 -26.55
CA ASN A 166 5.66 54.89 -25.80
C ASN A 166 5.45 54.80 -24.28
N SER A 167 6.55 54.82 -23.51
CA SER A 167 6.55 54.65 -22.03
C SER A 167 5.64 55.64 -21.29
N LYS A 168 5.42 56.85 -21.84
CA LYS A 168 4.51 57.82 -21.24
C LYS A 168 3.04 57.39 -21.40
N SER A 169 2.65 56.98 -22.60
CA SER A 169 1.31 56.42 -22.85
C SER A 169 1.09 55.13 -22.06
N LEU A 170 2.06 54.21 -22.05
CA LEU A 170 1.96 52.97 -21.24
C LEU A 170 1.78 53.26 -19.74
N HIS A 171 2.39 54.32 -19.21
CA HIS A 171 2.21 54.72 -17.82
C HIS A 171 0.82 55.33 -17.55
N TYR A 172 0.43 56.39 -18.28
CA TYR A 172 -0.79 57.15 -17.97
C TYR A 172 -2.07 56.49 -18.49
N ASP A 173 -2.01 55.86 -19.67
CA ASP A 173 -3.18 55.35 -20.39
C ASP A 173 -3.45 53.87 -20.09
N PHE A 174 -2.44 53.11 -19.63
CA PHE A 174 -2.57 51.73 -19.18
C PHE A 174 -2.23 51.54 -17.69
N GLY A 175 -0.99 51.81 -17.28
CA GLY A 175 -0.50 51.43 -15.96
C GLY A 175 -1.28 52.04 -14.79
N LEU A 176 -1.50 53.36 -14.82
CA LEU A 176 -2.31 54.05 -13.82
C LEU A 176 -3.80 53.65 -13.82
N LYS A 177 -4.31 53.01 -14.88
CA LYS A 177 -5.70 52.50 -14.90
C LYS A 177 -5.90 51.27 -14.02
N TRP A 178 -4.82 50.56 -13.71
CA TRP A 178 -4.82 49.40 -12.80
C TRP A 178 -4.59 49.76 -11.33
N ALA A 179 -4.63 51.05 -10.97
CA ALA A 179 -4.65 51.48 -9.57
C ALA A 179 -5.88 50.91 -8.86
N THR A 180 -5.65 50.29 -7.69
CA THR A 180 -6.71 49.74 -6.83
C THR A 180 -7.54 50.85 -6.20
N GLN A 181 -8.79 50.55 -5.86
CA GLN A 181 -9.57 51.39 -4.95
C GLN A 181 -9.45 50.91 -3.51
N ALA A 182 -9.68 51.78 -2.52
CA ALA A 182 -9.54 51.46 -1.10
C ALA A 182 -10.40 50.27 -0.62
N HIS A 183 -11.53 50.00 -1.29
CA HIS A 183 -12.40 48.85 -0.98
C HIS A 183 -12.01 47.56 -1.73
N GLU A 184 -11.11 47.65 -2.71
CA GLU A 184 -10.56 46.52 -3.47
C GLU A 184 -9.17 46.10 -2.99
N SER A 185 -8.49 46.94 -2.20
CA SER A 185 -7.14 46.67 -1.72
C SER A 185 -7.13 45.49 -0.75
N LEU A 186 -6.21 44.55 -0.99
CA LEU A 186 -5.93 43.39 -0.15
C LEU A 186 -4.94 43.71 0.98
N PHE A 187 -4.33 44.91 0.96
CA PHE A 187 -3.30 45.29 1.90
C PHE A 187 -3.86 45.71 3.27
N THR A 188 -3.07 45.44 4.30
CA THR A 188 -3.28 45.97 5.64
C THR A 188 -2.54 47.28 5.85
N TYR A 189 -3.01 48.05 6.83
CA TYR A 189 -2.51 49.38 7.14
C TYR A 189 -2.24 49.51 8.64
N GLY A 190 -1.05 50.04 8.97
CA GLY A 190 -0.69 50.37 10.35
C GLY A 190 -1.49 51.56 10.89
N GLN A 191 -1.31 51.85 12.18
CA GLN A 191 -1.96 53.00 12.85
C GLN A 191 -1.72 54.31 12.09
N GLY A 192 -2.81 55.03 11.79
CA GLY A 192 -2.77 56.30 11.04
C GLY A 192 -2.44 56.16 9.54
N LYS A 193 -2.37 54.95 8.99
CA LYS A 193 -2.19 54.68 7.56
C LYS A 193 -3.48 54.19 6.92
N SER A 194 -3.56 54.35 5.60
CA SER A 194 -4.65 53.87 4.75
C SER A 194 -4.19 53.76 3.30
N HIS A 195 -5.03 53.20 2.42
CA HIS A 195 -4.84 53.16 0.96
C HIS A 195 -4.35 54.50 0.39
N GLN A 196 -5.01 55.60 0.80
CA GLN A 196 -4.68 56.94 0.34
C GLN A 196 -3.29 57.43 0.81
N THR A 197 -2.79 56.97 1.97
CA THR A 197 -1.45 57.35 2.45
C THR A 197 -0.31 56.70 1.67
N TYR A 198 -0.59 55.67 0.87
CA TYR A 198 0.36 54.98 0.01
C TYR A 198 0.21 55.34 -1.48
N SER A 199 -0.64 56.33 -1.81
CA SER A 199 -0.92 56.72 -3.19
C SER A 199 -0.65 58.21 -3.44
N ASN A 200 -0.01 58.51 -4.57
CA ASN A 200 0.11 59.88 -5.07
C ASN A 200 -0.11 59.90 -6.60
N PRO A 201 -1.32 60.22 -7.07
CA PRO A 201 -1.62 60.26 -8.50
C PRO A 201 -0.88 61.39 -9.25
N ASN A 202 -0.28 62.33 -8.54
CA ASN A 202 0.52 63.42 -9.11
C ASN A 202 2.04 63.12 -9.09
N PHE A 203 2.44 61.90 -8.75
CA PHE A 203 3.84 61.48 -8.84
C PHE A 203 4.30 61.49 -10.31
N LEU A 204 5.40 62.20 -10.58
CA LEU A 204 5.97 62.32 -11.93
C LEU A 204 7.25 61.48 -12.03
N PRO A 205 7.19 60.26 -12.62
CA PRO A 205 8.36 59.42 -12.79
C PRO A 205 9.31 59.94 -13.87
N VAL A 206 10.53 59.39 -13.91
CA VAL A 206 11.43 59.57 -15.05
C VAL A 206 10.92 58.75 -16.25
N PHE A 207 10.73 59.41 -17.39
CA PHE A 207 10.56 58.76 -18.68
C PHE A 207 11.87 58.86 -19.47
N VAL A 208 12.56 57.74 -19.60
CA VAL A 208 13.75 57.63 -20.47
C VAL A 208 13.35 56.95 -21.77
N ASP A 209 13.89 57.42 -22.89
CA ASP A 209 13.79 56.72 -24.17
C ASP A 209 14.67 55.46 -24.11
N MET A 210 14.04 54.29 -24.13
CA MET A 210 14.74 53.00 -24.07
C MET A 210 15.60 52.74 -25.31
N ASN A 211 15.33 53.40 -26.45
CA ASN A 211 16.12 53.30 -27.67
C ASN A 211 17.32 54.26 -27.67
N ASN A 212 17.31 55.28 -26.82
CA ASN A 212 18.33 56.34 -26.77
C ASN A 212 18.65 56.75 -25.33
N MET A 213 19.09 55.79 -24.52
CA MET A 213 19.50 56.01 -23.14
C MET A 213 20.78 56.85 -23.03
N VAL A 214 20.63 58.08 -22.58
CA VAL A 214 21.74 59.01 -22.32
C VAL A 214 21.89 59.23 -20.82
N PHE A 215 23.00 58.76 -20.25
CA PHE A 215 23.40 59.05 -18.88
C PHE A 215 24.09 60.42 -18.79
N GLU A 216 23.66 61.25 -17.84
CA GLU A 216 24.31 62.51 -17.48
C GLU A 216 25.69 62.25 -16.82
N ASP A 217 25.75 61.30 -15.89
CA ASP A 217 26.99 60.87 -15.23
C ASP A 217 27.72 59.77 -16.04
N LYS A 218 28.86 60.12 -16.63
CA LYS A 218 29.72 59.22 -17.42
C LYS A 218 30.57 58.25 -16.59
N VAL A 219 30.61 58.39 -15.27
CA VAL A 219 31.14 57.38 -14.34
C VAL A 219 30.05 56.34 -14.07
N LEU A 220 28.82 56.79 -13.76
CA LEU A 220 27.67 55.91 -13.61
C LEU A 220 27.39 55.10 -14.89
N GLU A 221 27.44 55.73 -16.06
CA GLU A 221 27.25 55.04 -17.35
C GLU A 221 28.20 53.85 -17.53
N ARG A 222 29.49 54.03 -17.20
CA ARG A 222 30.48 52.95 -17.32
C ARG A 222 30.22 51.81 -16.34
N LYS A 223 29.82 52.12 -15.10
CA LYS A 223 29.42 51.11 -14.11
C LYS A 223 28.14 50.38 -14.57
N ALA A 224 27.14 51.10 -15.04
CA ALA A 224 25.88 50.57 -15.55
C ALA A 224 26.12 49.61 -16.71
N ARG A 225 26.86 50.03 -17.75
CA ARG A 225 27.19 49.18 -18.90
C ARG A 225 28.02 47.96 -18.51
N SER A 226 28.93 48.08 -17.54
CA SER A 226 29.71 46.94 -17.03
C SER A 226 28.86 45.90 -16.28
N ALA A 227 27.80 46.32 -15.58
CA ALA A 227 26.93 45.44 -14.80
C ALA A 227 25.79 44.86 -15.67
N CYS A 228 25.11 45.73 -16.41
CA CYS A 228 23.95 45.39 -17.22
C CYS A 228 24.31 44.70 -18.54
N GLY A 229 25.43 45.08 -19.17
CA GLY A 229 25.70 44.75 -20.57
C GLY A 229 24.64 45.39 -21.47
N ASN A 230 23.93 44.56 -22.25
CA ASN A 230 22.90 45.00 -23.19
C ASN A 230 21.46 44.99 -22.60
N SER A 231 21.28 44.65 -21.31
CA SER A 231 19.94 44.66 -20.69
C SER A 231 19.43 46.10 -20.56
N VAL A 232 18.43 46.44 -21.38
CA VAL A 232 17.83 47.78 -21.48
C VAL A 232 17.14 48.17 -20.17
N GLN A 233 16.44 47.25 -19.53
CA GLN A 233 15.71 47.46 -18.27
C GLN A 233 16.68 47.67 -17.11
N CYS A 234 17.75 46.89 -17.04
CA CYS A 234 18.83 47.11 -16.08
C CYS A 234 19.45 48.50 -16.25
N LEU A 235 19.82 48.89 -17.48
CA LEU A 235 20.39 50.21 -17.76
C LEU A 235 19.41 51.34 -17.38
N PHE A 236 18.12 51.17 -17.68
CA PHE A 236 17.06 52.11 -17.32
C PHE A 236 16.97 52.29 -15.80
N ASP A 237 16.95 51.20 -15.02
CA ASP A 237 16.84 51.28 -13.56
C ASP A 237 18.08 51.88 -12.93
N VAL A 238 19.29 51.59 -13.43
CA VAL A 238 20.51 52.29 -12.97
C VAL A 238 20.46 53.77 -13.32
N GLN A 239 19.95 54.15 -14.49
CA GLN A 239 19.78 55.56 -14.87
C GLN A 239 18.73 56.28 -14.00
N ALA A 240 17.60 55.63 -13.71
CA ALA A 240 16.49 56.22 -12.96
C ALA A 240 16.76 56.32 -11.44
N THR A 241 17.55 55.39 -10.88
CA THR A 241 17.82 55.32 -9.43
C THR A 241 19.21 55.81 -9.03
N GLY A 242 20.19 55.76 -9.95
CA GLY A 242 21.60 55.97 -9.63
C GLY A 242 22.32 54.76 -9.01
N ASP A 243 21.64 53.62 -8.82
CA ASP A 243 22.20 52.43 -8.15
C ASP A 243 22.33 51.22 -9.09
N THR A 244 23.56 50.75 -9.26
CA THR A 244 23.86 49.54 -10.05
C THR A 244 23.29 48.26 -9.47
N ASN A 245 23.07 48.20 -8.15
CA ASN A 245 22.52 47.01 -7.50
C ASN A 245 21.04 46.83 -7.87
N ILE A 246 20.29 47.93 -8.00
CA ILE A 246 18.87 47.87 -8.39
C ILE A 246 18.74 47.35 -9.82
N GLY A 247 19.53 47.88 -10.76
CA GLY A 247 19.57 47.36 -12.13
C GLY A 247 19.99 45.89 -12.21
N LEU A 248 20.98 45.46 -11.40
CA LEU A 248 21.40 44.06 -11.33
C LEU A 248 20.29 43.14 -10.80
N VAL A 249 19.51 43.57 -9.82
CA VAL A 249 18.31 42.81 -9.40
C VAL A 249 17.38 42.65 -10.59
N THR A 250 16.96 43.74 -11.24
CA THR A 250 16.05 43.69 -12.41
C THR A 250 16.56 42.77 -13.52
N LYS A 251 17.86 42.80 -13.81
CA LYS A 251 18.49 41.90 -14.79
C LYS A 251 18.32 40.43 -14.38
N ASN A 252 18.62 40.10 -13.13
CA ASN A 252 18.51 38.74 -12.61
C ASN A 252 17.04 38.29 -12.58
N SER A 253 16.08 39.15 -12.21
CA SER A 253 14.65 38.83 -12.25
C SER A 253 14.18 38.46 -13.66
N ILE A 254 14.60 39.22 -14.68
CA ILE A 254 14.24 38.96 -16.07
C ILE A 254 14.84 37.63 -16.55
N GLN A 255 16.09 37.33 -16.20
CA GLN A 255 16.72 36.05 -16.55
C GLN A 255 16.02 34.86 -15.88
N GLN A 256 15.74 34.95 -14.57
CA GLN A 256 14.97 33.92 -13.85
C GLN A 256 13.57 33.72 -14.43
N LEU A 257 12.88 34.80 -14.81
CA LEU A 257 11.56 34.70 -15.45
C LEU A 257 11.66 34.05 -16.85
N GLN A 258 12.69 34.35 -17.64
CA GLN A 258 12.93 33.71 -18.93
C GLN A 258 13.24 32.21 -18.79
N GLU A 259 14.04 31.83 -17.79
CA GLU A 259 14.27 30.42 -17.44
C GLU A 259 12.96 29.71 -17.06
N ILE A 260 12.12 30.34 -16.24
CA ILE A 260 10.80 29.81 -15.84
C ILE A 260 9.83 29.75 -17.03
N ILE A 261 9.84 30.73 -17.95
CA ILE A 261 9.04 30.68 -19.18
C ILE A 261 9.47 29.49 -20.03
N ASN A 262 10.77 29.29 -20.25
CA ASN A 262 11.28 28.13 -20.99
C ASN A 262 10.90 26.79 -20.31
N ILE A 263 10.97 26.72 -18.98
CA ILE A 263 10.58 25.53 -18.19
C ILE A 263 9.06 25.30 -18.19
N THR A 264 8.25 26.35 -18.29
CA THR A 264 6.78 26.25 -18.36
C THR A 264 6.28 26.05 -19.79
N GLU A 265 7.06 26.37 -20.82
CA GLU A 265 6.81 25.95 -22.20
C GLU A 265 6.85 24.42 -22.32
N THR A 266 7.81 23.75 -21.68
CA THR A 266 7.71 22.33 -21.33
C THR A 266 6.45 22.12 -20.48
N LYS A 267 5.51 21.27 -20.93
CA LYS A 267 4.32 20.95 -20.13
C LYS A 267 4.78 20.16 -18.88
N GLY A 268 5.02 20.83 -17.76
CA GLY A 268 5.47 20.21 -16.52
C GLY A 268 4.37 19.44 -15.78
N CYS A 269 4.76 18.36 -15.11
CA CYS A 269 3.87 17.61 -14.22
C CYS A 269 3.93 18.21 -12.82
N ILE A 270 2.79 18.70 -12.31
CA ILE A 270 2.67 19.12 -10.90
C ILE A 270 2.65 17.85 -10.04
N PRO A 271 3.59 17.65 -9.09
CA PRO A 271 3.61 16.47 -8.22
C PRO A 271 2.27 16.26 -7.50
N LEU A 272 1.83 15.01 -7.41
CA LEU A 272 0.69 14.64 -6.57
C LEU A 272 1.07 14.79 -5.09
N ASP A 273 0.09 15.16 -4.28
CA ASP A 273 0.22 15.43 -2.84
C ASP A 273 1.00 14.30 -2.11
N ALA A 274 1.90 14.70 -1.22
CA ALA A 274 2.76 13.80 -0.46
C ALA A 274 1.99 13.02 0.63
N ASN A 275 0.77 13.43 0.98
CA ASN A 275 0.01 12.84 2.07
C ASN A 275 -0.74 11.55 1.69
N PHE A 276 0.01 10.46 1.48
CA PHE A 276 -0.54 9.13 1.20
C PHE A 276 -0.68 8.29 2.49
N ALA A 277 -1.80 8.48 3.20
CA ALA A 277 -2.06 7.81 4.47
C ALA A 277 -2.14 6.27 4.36
N ASN A 278 -1.65 5.58 5.40
CA ASN A 278 -1.63 4.11 5.53
C ASN A 278 -0.89 3.38 4.38
N GLY A 279 0.08 4.05 3.76
CA GLY A 279 0.86 3.50 2.66
C GLY A 279 2.19 4.20 2.46
N PHE A 280 2.88 3.80 1.39
CA PHE A 280 4.14 4.35 0.92
C PHE A 280 4.09 4.49 -0.61
N TYR A 281 4.89 5.40 -1.16
CA TYR A 281 5.10 5.47 -2.60
C TYR A 281 6.58 5.63 -2.95
N GLU A 282 6.95 5.12 -4.12
CA GLU A 282 8.20 5.46 -4.80
C GLU A 282 7.89 6.44 -5.92
N ARG A 283 8.76 7.43 -6.14
CA ARG A 283 8.63 8.45 -7.19
C ARG A 283 9.87 8.42 -8.06
N ASN A 284 9.68 8.46 -9.38
CA ASN A 284 10.75 8.62 -10.36
C ASN A 284 10.41 9.78 -11.30
N ASP A 285 11.39 10.67 -11.48
CA ASP A 285 11.26 11.90 -12.24
C ASP A 285 12.16 11.87 -13.46
N SER A 286 11.64 12.33 -14.60
CA SER A 286 12.43 12.59 -15.80
C SER A 286 11.90 13.82 -16.53
N GLU A 287 12.59 14.26 -17.56
CA GLU A 287 12.26 15.51 -18.26
C GLU A 287 10.83 15.49 -18.80
N GLY A 288 9.96 16.34 -18.24
CA GLY A 288 8.54 16.41 -18.60
C GLY A 288 7.66 15.24 -18.14
N SER A 289 8.13 14.34 -17.26
CA SER A 289 7.29 13.26 -16.73
C SER A 289 7.63 12.83 -15.30
N ILE A 290 6.59 12.46 -14.54
CA ILE A 290 6.69 11.93 -13.17
C ILE A 290 5.93 10.61 -13.13
N THR A 291 6.49 9.58 -12.50
CA THR A 291 5.76 8.34 -12.19
C THR A 291 5.84 8.02 -10.71
N TYR A 292 4.70 7.63 -10.14
CA TYR A 292 4.52 7.14 -8.79
C TYR A 292 4.18 5.65 -8.79
N TRP A 293 4.76 4.89 -7.87
CA TRP A 293 4.38 3.50 -7.56
C TRP A 293 3.89 3.43 -6.11
N TYR A 294 2.62 3.09 -5.91
CA TYR A 294 1.97 3.09 -4.59
C TYR A 294 1.86 1.68 -4.00
N ARG A 295 2.09 1.56 -2.68
CA ARG A 295 1.91 0.34 -1.90
C ARG A 295 1.29 0.66 -0.54
N CYS A 296 0.26 -0.05 -0.13
CA CYS A 296 -0.30 0.12 1.21
C CYS A 296 0.53 -0.58 2.30
N GLN A 297 0.35 -0.15 3.54
CA GLN A 297 0.83 -0.86 4.72
C GLN A 297 0.06 -2.19 4.88
N PRO A 298 0.60 -3.16 5.65
CA PRO A 298 -0.15 -4.33 6.08
C PRO A 298 -1.49 -3.93 6.71
N GLU A 299 -2.52 -4.77 6.57
CA GLU A 299 -3.91 -4.51 6.99
C GLU A 299 -4.69 -3.49 6.13
N PHE A 300 -4.09 -2.92 5.07
CA PHE A 300 -4.76 -2.02 4.12
C PHE A 300 -4.66 -2.50 2.68
N ILE A 301 -5.72 -2.29 1.90
CA ILE A 301 -5.80 -2.59 0.46
C ILE A 301 -5.81 -1.30 -0.37
N LEU A 302 -5.13 -1.33 -1.51
CA LEU A 302 -5.04 -0.20 -2.42
C LEU A 302 -6.33 -0.04 -3.23
N ASN A 303 -7.00 1.09 -3.06
CA ASN A 303 -8.14 1.50 -3.87
C ASN A 303 -7.70 2.54 -4.90
N GLY A 304 -7.54 2.12 -6.16
CA GLY A 304 -7.03 2.92 -7.27
C GLY A 304 -5.88 2.23 -8.02
N SER A 305 -5.20 2.96 -8.90
CA SER A 305 -4.05 2.42 -9.64
C SER A 305 -2.80 2.35 -8.76
N SER A 306 -2.07 1.23 -8.81
CA SER A 306 -0.75 1.09 -8.16
C SER A 306 0.36 1.85 -8.87
N ILE A 307 0.12 2.32 -10.10
CA ILE A 307 1.06 3.16 -10.86
C ILE A 307 0.29 4.34 -11.43
N VAL A 308 0.77 5.56 -11.16
CA VAL A 308 0.20 6.80 -11.70
C VAL A 308 1.32 7.60 -12.32
N SER A 309 1.16 7.97 -13.59
CA SER A 309 2.15 8.69 -14.37
C SER A 309 1.56 9.96 -14.95
N CYS A 310 2.34 11.03 -14.94
CA CYS A 310 2.10 12.19 -15.78
C CYS A 310 3.17 12.25 -16.87
N PHE A 311 2.74 12.53 -18.08
CA PHE A 311 3.60 12.85 -19.20
C PHE A 311 3.13 14.17 -19.80
N GLN A 312 4.05 15.12 -19.96
CA GLN A 312 3.76 16.44 -20.51
C GLN A 312 2.53 17.11 -19.88
N GLY A 313 2.47 17.15 -18.54
CA GLY A 313 1.39 17.80 -17.78
C GLY A 313 0.04 17.08 -17.77
N GLU A 314 -0.09 15.92 -18.44
CA GLU A 314 -1.31 15.11 -18.47
C GLU A 314 -1.15 13.87 -17.58
N TRP A 315 -1.95 13.78 -16.52
CA TRP A 315 -2.02 12.66 -15.59
C TRP A 315 -2.85 11.51 -16.17
N ASN A 316 -2.35 10.27 -16.13
CA ASN A 316 -3.08 9.07 -16.56
C ASN A 316 -4.06 8.50 -15.52
N GLY A 317 -4.12 9.10 -14.32
CA GLY A 317 -4.94 8.69 -13.19
C GLY A 317 -4.77 9.64 -12.01
N THR A 318 -5.51 9.40 -10.94
CA THR A 318 -5.40 10.12 -9.65
C THR A 318 -4.61 9.30 -8.64
N ALA A 319 -4.08 9.95 -7.60
CA ALA A 319 -3.51 9.24 -6.46
C ALA A 319 -4.53 8.22 -5.88
N PRO A 320 -4.11 6.98 -5.60
CA PRO A 320 -4.97 5.97 -4.97
C PRO A 320 -5.16 6.27 -3.48
N SER A 321 -5.95 5.46 -2.79
CA SER A 321 -6.12 5.52 -1.33
C SER A 321 -5.97 4.15 -0.69
N CYS A 322 -5.39 4.07 0.51
CA CYS A 322 -5.34 2.83 1.28
C CYS A 322 -6.58 2.70 2.17
N LEU A 323 -7.47 1.77 1.82
CA LEU A 323 -8.64 1.43 2.62
C LEU A 323 -8.29 0.30 3.60
N PRO A 324 -8.85 0.27 4.82
CA PRO A 324 -8.70 -0.89 5.68
C PRO A 324 -9.14 -2.15 4.96
N ILE A 325 -8.42 -3.26 5.14
CA ILE A 325 -8.95 -4.57 4.79
C ILE A 325 -10.07 -4.85 5.79
N GLU A 326 -11.30 -4.57 5.36
CA GLU A 326 -12.48 -5.16 5.99
C GLU A 326 -12.34 -6.68 5.85
N ALA A 327 -11.77 -7.31 6.89
CA ALA A 327 -11.58 -8.75 6.94
C ALA A 327 -12.96 -9.39 6.86
N LYS A 328 -13.29 -9.96 5.69
CA LYS A 328 -14.52 -10.73 5.52
C LYS A 328 -14.46 -11.90 6.48
N GLU A 329 -15.25 -11.82 7.53
CA GLU A 329 -15.39 -12.90 8.51
C GLU A 329 -15.89 -14.15 7.79
N CYS A 330 -15.22 -15.29 8.00
CA CYS A 330 -15.75 -16.54 7.49
C CYS A 330 -17.05 -16.90 8.24
N PRO A 331 -18.03 -17.55 7.59
CA PRO A 331 -19.26 -17.99 8.26
C PRO A 331 -18.94 -18.80 9.53
N SER A 332 -19.61 -18.46 10.64
CA SER A 332 -19.36 -19.10 11.93
C SER A 332 -19.65 -20.61 11.87
N VAL A 333 -18.68 -21.41 12.29
CA VAL A 333 -18.81 -22.86 12.39
C VAL A 333 -19.39 -23.21 13.76
N GLU A 334 -20.41 -24.06 13.80
CA GLU A 334 -20.97 -24.54 15.07
C GLU A 334 -19.93 -25.37 15.84
N THR A 335 -19.77 -25.09 17.14
CA THR A 335 -18.80 -25.78 18.01
C THR A 335 -19.13 -27.25 18.28
N LYS A 336 -20.35 -27.68 17.92
CA LYS A 336 -20.82 -29.07 18.04
C LYS A 336 -21.34 -29.55 16.69
N ILE A 337 -20.51 -30.30 15.97
CA ILE A 337 -20.97 -31.08 14.81
C ILE A 337 -21.69 -32.34 15.30
N GLN A 338 -22.58 -32.91 14.49
CA GLN A 338 -23.37 -34.08 14.91
C GLN A 338 -22.46 -35.28 15.20
N ASN A 339 -22.44 -35.74 16.46
CA ASN A 339 -21.53 -36.77 16.98
C ASN A 339 -20.03 -36.41 16.95
N GLY A 340 -19.69 -35.12 17.06
CA GLY A 340 -18.31 -34.64 17.18
C GLY A 340 -18.20 -33.25 17.81
N GLU A 341 -16.99 -32.73 17.85
CA GLU A 341 -16.64 -31.40 18.36
C GLU A 341 -15.85 -30.63 17.30
N ALA A 342 -16.01 -29.30 17.28
CA ALA A 342 -15.18 -28.39 16.50
C ALA A 342 -14.42 -27.45 17.45
N ARG A 343 -13.09 -27.38 17.31
CA ARG A 343 -12.21 -26.57 18.14
C ARG A 343 -11.54 -25.49 17.31
N SER A 344 -11.83 -24.23 17.63
CA SER A 344 -11.18 -23.04 17.05
C SER A 344 -10.29 -22.35 18.08
N ARG A 345 -9.29 -21.60 17.59
CA ARG A 345 -8.55 -20.62 18.42
C ARG A 345 -9.14 -19.23 18.21
N GLY A 346 -9.90 -18.73 19.16
CA GLY A 346 -10.42 -17.36 19.14
C GLY A 346 -11.95 -17.27 19.09
N ARG A 347 -12.47 -16.02 19.06
CA ARG A 347 -13.90 -15.71 19.21
C ARG A 347 -14.64 -15.50 17.88
N LEU A 348 -13.94 -15.11 16.83
CA LEU A 348 -14.44 -14.84 15.48
C LEU A 348 -13.36 -15.31 14.47
N PRO A 349 -13.72 -16.03 13.38
CA PRO A 349 -12.75 -16.54 12.41
C PRO A 349 -12.46 -15.51 11.30
N THR A 350 -11.33 -14.82 11.42
CA THR A 350 -10.74 -13.98 10.36
C THR A 350 -9.82 -14.80 9.44
N ALA A 351 -9.37 -14.22 8.32
CA ALA A 351 -8.41 -14.86 7.42
C ALA A 351 -7.18 -15.42 8.18
N GLY A 352 -6.79 -16.65 7.86
CA GLY A 352 -5.75 -17.41 8.58
C GLY A 352 -6.24 -18.19 9.81
N SER A 353 -7.49 -18.00 10.27
CA SER A 353 -8.05 -18.78 11.39
C SER A 353 -8.28 -20.24 11.01
N GLU A 354 -7.90 -21.16 11.90
CA GLU A 354 -8.08 -22.61 11.74
C GLU A 354 -9.13 -23.18 12.71
N VAL A 355 -9.93 -24.13 12.22
CA VAL A 355 -10.87 -24.95 13.00
C VAL A 355 -10.53 -26.42 12.79
N LEU A 356 -10.31 -27.15 13.88
CA LEU A 356 -10.06 -28.59 13.87
C LEU A 356 -11.32 -29.38 14.28
N PHE A 357 -11.53 -30.54 13.69
CA PHE A 357 -12.70 -31.39 13.93
C PHE A 357 -12.31 -32.75 14.53
N GLU A 358 -13.05 -33.18 15.56
CA GLU A 358 -12.83 -34.44 16.25
C GLU A 358 -14.18 -35.18 16.41
N CYS A 359 -14.24 -36.46 16.09
CA CYS A 359 -15.46 -37.25 16.26
C CYS A 359 -15.51 -37.95 17.62
N LEU A 360 -16.71 -38.09 18.18
CA LEU A 360 -16.92 -38.84 19.42
C LEU A 360 -16.60 -40.34 19.23
N GLU A 361 -16.33 -41.02 20.33
CA GLU A 361 -16.02 -42.45 20.32
C GLU A 361 -17.12 -43.26 19.62
N GLY A 362 -16.71 -44.19 18.74
CA GLY A 362 -17.63 -44.98 17.90
C GLY A 362 -18.01 -44.32 16.57
N TYR A 363 -17.42 -43.16 16.22
CA TYR A 363 -17.60 -42.50 14.93
C TYR A 363 -16.27 -42.33 14.18
N ASP A 364 -16.35 -42.21 12.86
CA ASP A 364 -15.25 -41.92 11.93
C ASP A 364 -15.48 -40.55 11.27
N LEU A 365 -14.44 -39.73 11.18
CA LEU A 365 -14.50 -38.42 10.49
C LEU A 365 -14.53 -38.63 8.97
N VAL A 366 -15.41 -37.90 8.28
CA VAL A 366 -15.51 -37.91 6.82
C VAL A 366 -15.43 -36.47 6.31
N GLY A 367 -14.30 -36.15 5.67
CA GLY A 367 -13.98 -34.80 5.18
C GLY A 367 -12.53 -34.43 5.53
N ALA A 368 -12.24 -33.13 5.57
CA ALA A 368 -10.97 -32.61 6.09
C ALA A 368 -10.98 -32.60 7.64
N ASP A 369 -9.82 -32.79 8.25
CA ASP A 369 -9.59 -32.74 9.70
C ASP A 369 -9.42 -31.32 10.24
N SER A 370 -8.95 -30.39 9.42
CA SER A 370 -9.07 -28.94 9.67
C SER A 370 -9.55 -28.14 8.45
N ILE A 371 -10.09 -26.95 8.72
CA ILE A 371 -10.39 -25.93 7.69
C ILE A 371 -9.80 -24.59 8.11
N VAL A 372 -9.37 -23.81 7.11
CA VAL A 372 -8.70 -22.51 7.28
C VAL A 372 -9.50 -21.43 6.57
N CYS A 373 -9.73 -20.29 7.22
CA CYS A 373 -10.40 -19.14 6.63
C CYS A 373 -9.46 -18.44 5.63
N ARG A 374 -9.91 -18.27 4.38
CA ARG A 374 -9.15 -17.62 3.30
C ARG A 374 -9.36 -16.10 3.31
N GLU A 375 -8.47 -15.39 2.61
CA GLU A 375 -8.53 -13.92 2.43
C GLU A 375 -9.82 -13.44 1.75
N ASP A 376 -10.50 -14.29 0.98
CA ASP A 376 -11.78 -13.98 0.32
C ASP A 376 -13.02 -14.10 1.24
N GLY A 377 -12.83 -14.54 2.49
CA GLY A 377 -13.91 -14.81 3.46
C GLY A 377 -14.55 -16.19 3.33
N THR A 378 -13.91 -17.14 2.61
CA THR A 378 -14.41 -18.51 2.46
C THR A 378 -13.55 -19.54 3.21
N TRP A 379 -14.17 -20.65 3.61
CA TRP A 379 -13.44 -21.77 4.22
C TRP A 379 -12.68 -22.59 3.18
N SER A 380 -11.49 -23.09 3.55
CA SER A 380 -10.61 -23.83 2.64
C SER A 380 -11.21 -25.14 2.10
N SER A 381 -12.16 -25.73 2.82
CA SER A 381 -12.93 -26.92 2.47
C SER A 381 -14.32 -26.86 3.13
N ALA A 382 -15.21 -27.79 2.78
CA ALA A 382 -16.50 -27.94 3.44
C ALA A 382 -16.36 -28.58 4.83
N THR A 383 -17.27 -28.23 5.75
CA THR A 383 -17.33 -28.81 7.09
C THR A 383 -17.49 -30.34 7.04
N PRO A 384 -16.65 -31.12 7.74
CA PRO A 384 -16.74 -32.58 7.76
C PRO A 384 -17.91 -33.07 8.61
N TYR A 385 -18.21 -34.37 8.54
CA TYR A 385 -19.23 -35.00 9.39
C TYR A 385 -18.73 -36.30 10.04
N CYS A 386 -19.32 -36.65 11.18
CA CYS A 386 -18.99 -37.86 11.92
C CYS A 386 -19.96 -39.01 11.58
N ARG A 387 -19.44 -40.06 10.97
CA ARG A 387 -20.18 -41.23 10.50
C ARG A 387 -20.06 -42.38 11.49
N LYS A 388 -21.17 -43.03 11.84
CA LYS A 388 -21.18 -44.09 12.85
C LYS A 388 -20.39 -45.32 12.38
N ARG A 389 -19.45 -45.78 13.20
CA ARG A 389 -18.62 -46.96 12.92
C ARG A 389 -19.43 -48.24 13.14
N CYS A 390 -19.21 -49.24 12.27
CA CYS A 390 -19.81 -50.57 12.41
C CYS A 390 -19.29 -51.25 13.69
N SER A 391 -20.20 -51.70 14.55
CA SER A 391 -19.85 -52.43 15.77
C SER A 391 -19.29 -53.81 15.44
N LYS A 392 -18.22 -54.24 16.10
CA LYS A 392 -17.72 -55.62 15.97
C LYS A 392 -18.72 -56.62 16.55
N VAL A 393 -19.02 -57.65 15.78
CA VAL A 393 -19.96 -58.74 16.10
C VAL A 393 -19.18 -60.02 16.43
N THR A 394 -19.57 -60.68 17.51
CA THR A 394 -19.02 -61.98 17.93
C THR A 394 -20.16 -62.98 18.11
N ILE A 395 -19.87 -64.26 17.86
CA ILE A 395 -20.83 -65.36 18.02
C ILE A 395 -20.27 -66.43 18.95
N LEU A 396 -21.12 -67.05 19.75
CA LEU A 396 -20.72 -68.15 20.63
C LEU A 396 -20.51 -69.43 19.79
N ASN A 397 -19.45 -70.18 20.09
CA ASN A 397 -19.06 -71.39 19.35
C ASN A 397 -18.83 -71.15 17.83
N GLY A 398 -18.34 -69.97 17.46
CA GLY A 398 -17.95 -69.65 16.09
C GLY A 398 -16.94 -68.49 16.01
N ASN A 399 -16.41 -68.27 14.82
CA ASN A 399 -15.50 -67.18 14.49
C ASN A 399 -16.17 -66.21 13.50
N THR A 400 -15.84 -64.92 13.63
CA THR A 400 -16.25 -63.86 12.71
C THR A 400 -15.04 -63.29 11.97
N THR A 401 -15.11 -63.18 10.64
CA THR A 401 -14.15 -62.44 9.81
C THR A 401 -14.84 -61.25 9.12
N TYR A 402 -14.06 -60.24 8.71
CA TYR A 402 -14.59 -58.99 8.16
C TYR A 402 -13.96 -58.70 6.81
N ASN A 403 -14.80 -58.35 5.83
CA ASN A 403 -14.40 -57.79 4.54
C ASN A 403 -15.02 -56.39 4.41
N GLU A 404 -14.26 -55.41 3.92
CA GLU A 404 -14.68 -54.02 3.90
C GLU A 404 -14.65 -53.45 2.48
N THR A 405 -15.74 -52.79 2.08
CA THR A 405 -15.87 -52.05 0.82
C THR A 405 -16.13 -50.57 1.11
N GLU A 406 -16.17 -49.72 0.09
CA GLU A 406 -16.50 -48.30 0.23
C GLU A 406 -17.86 -48.06 0.94
N HIS A 407 -18.84 -48.93 0.68
CA HIS A 407 -20.24 -48.72 1.05
C HIS A 407 -20.72 -49.57 2.25
N HIS A 408 -20.08 -50.72 2.51
CA HIS A 408 -20.48 -51.64 3.57
C HIS A 408 -19.30 -52.40 4.19
N VAL A 409 -19.52 -52.95 5.39
CA VAL A 409 -18.63 -53.94 6.02
C VAL A 409 -19.38 -55.27 6.10
N THR A 410 -18.88 -56.32 5.46
CA THR A 410 -19.46 -57.66 5.52
C THR A 410 -18.80 -58.45 6.65
N ALA A 411 -19.59 -58.94 7.60
CA ALA A 411 -19.16 -59.90 8.61
C ALA A 411 -19.54 -61.32 8.16
N HIS A 412 -18.55 -62.19 7.97
CA HIS A 412 -18.74 -63.61 7.68
C HIS A 412 -18.58 -64.44 8.94
N PHE A 413 -19.39 -65.49 9.09
CA PHE A 413 -19.41 -66.35 10.27
C PHE A 413 -19.04 -67.79 9.93
N THR A 414 -18.39 -68.47 10.88
CA THR A 414 -18.08 -69.90 10.78
C THR A 414 -18.28 -70.56 12.14
N CYS A 415 -19.02 -71.67 12.22
CA CYS A 415 -19.17 -72.41 13.47
C CYS A 415 -17.99 -73.36 13.72
N ILE A 416 -17.61 -73.55 14.98
CA ILE A 416 -16.59 -74.53 15.36
C ILE A 416 -17.11 -75.96 15.20
N LYS A 417 -16.18 -76.92 15.06
CA LYS A 417 -16.49 -78.34 14.84
C LYS A 417 -17.45 -78.89 15.92
N GLY A 418 -18.51 -79.55 15.49
CA GLY A 418 -19.59 -80.10 16.35
C GLY A 418 -20.85 -79.23 16.40
N TYR A 419 -20.76 -77.99 15.95
CA TYR A 419 -21.88 -77.06 15.86
C TYR A 419 -22.29 -76.83 14.40
N LYS A 420 -23.60 -76.65 14.17
CA LYS A 420 -24.19 -76.27 12.89
C LYS A 420 -24.76 -74.86 13.00
N MET A 421 -24.58 -74.06 11.95
CA MET A 421 -25.10 -72.70 11.88
C MET A 421 -26.62 -72.70 11.70
N VAL A 422 -27.28 -71.79 12.41
CA VAL A 422 -28.70 -71.45 12.28
C VAL A 422 -28.81 -69.93 12.10
N GLY A 423 -29.13 -69.49 10.89
CA GLY A 423 -29.11 -68.09 10.46
C GLY A 423 -28.34 -67.89 9.15
N ALA A 424 -28.09 -66.64 8.78
CA ALA A 424 -27.25 -66.30 7.62
C ALA A 424 -25.76 -66.46 7.94
N ASP A 425 -24.96 -66.90 6.98
CA ASP A 425 -23.50 -67.06 7.09
C ASP A 425 -22.72 -65.75 6.92
N GLN A 426 -23.41 -64.70 6.49
CA GLN A 426 -22.90 -63.33 6.40
C GLN A 426 -24.00 -62.31 6.74
N ILE A 427 -23.59 -61.17 7.29
CA ILE A 427 -24.43 -59.97 7.46
C ILE A 427 -23.65 -58.73 7.02
N LEU A 428 -24.35 -57.67 6.58
CA LEU A 428 -23.72 -56.45 6.10
C LEU A 428 -23.98 -55.30 7.07
N CYS A 429 -22.98 -54.49 7.36
CA CYS A 429 -23.15 -53.20 8.02
C CYS A 429 -23.12 -52.09 6.97
N ILE A 430 -24.18 -51.30 6.91
CA ILE A 430 -24.29 -50.14 6.02
C ILE A 430 -23.43 -49.02 6.61
N LYS A 431 -22.39 -48.57 5.90
CA LYS A 431 -21.46 -47.58 6.43
C LYS A 431 -22.07 -46.20 6.67
N SER A 432 -23.12 -45.81 5.93
CA SER A 432 -23.72 -44.48 6.05
C SER A 432 -24.41 -44.23 7.40
N ASN A 433 -24.87 -45.28 8.08
CA ASN A 433 -25.58 -45.19 9.36
C ASN A 433 -25.04 -46.13 10.46
N GLY A 434 -24.07 -47.00 10.14
CA GLY A 434 -23.47 -47.95 11.07
C GLY A 434 -24.41 -49.08 11.52
N THR A 435 -25.46 -49.40 10.75
CA THR A 435 -26.43 -50.46 11.10
C THR A 435 -26.15 -51.77 10.36
N TRP A 436 -26.15 -52.88 11.10
CA TRP A 436 -26.20 -54.23 10.54
C TRP A 436 -27.59 -54.50 9.91
N THR A 437 -27.61 -55.15 8.74
CA THR A 437 -28.83 -55.51 8.01
C THR A 437 -29.66 -56.57 8.74
N ASP A 438 -28.99 -57.49 9.42
CA ASP A 438 -29.57 -58.70 9.99
C ASP A 438 -28.93 -59.03 11.35
N ALA A 439 -29.60 -59.89 12.12
CA ALA A 439 -29.06 -60.42 13.37
C ALA A 439 -28.00 -61.51 13.12
N PRO A 440 -26.96 -61.62 13.98
CA PRO A 440 -25.95 -62.66 13.83
C PRO A 440 -26.51 -64.08 13.97
N PRO A 441 -25.94 -65.08 13.27
CA PRO A 441 -26.37 -66.48 13.35
C PRO A 441 -26.01 -67.11 14.70
N SER A 442 -26.73 -68.18 15.05
CA SER A 442 -26.44 -69.00 16.22
C SER A 442 -25.80 -70.33 15.82
N CYS A 443 -24.69 -70.70 16.46
CA CYS A 443 -24.09 -72.03 16.33
C CYS A 443 -24.72 -72.98 17.36
N GLN A 444 -25.55 -73.91 16.90
CA GLN A 444 -26.23 -74.90 17.75
C GLN A 444 -25.56 -76.28 17.61
N LEU A 445 -25.59 -77.11 18.66
CA LEU A 445 -25.08 -78.48 18.59
C LEU A 445 -25.76 -79.23 17.45
N ALA A 446 -24.97 -79.84 16.55
CA ALA A 446 -25.54 -80.63 15.48
C ALA A 446 -26.31 -81.83 16.09
N SER A 447 -27.53 -82.10 15.63
CA SER A 447 -28.45 -83.09 16.23
C SER A 447 -28.05 -84.58 16.09
N GLY A 448 -26.76 -84.85 15.82
CA GLY A 448 -26.11 -86.17 15.93
C GLY A 448 -24.88 -86.16 16.85
N ALA A 449 -24.59 -85.05 17.55
CA ALA A 449 -23.45 -84.93 18.47
C ALA A 449 -23.73 -85.46 19.89
N VAL A 450 -24.99 -85.79 20.20
CA VAL A 450 -25.44 -86.27 21.53
C VAL A 450 -25.46 -87.80 21.62
N GLU A 451 -25.41 -88.50 20.49
CA GLU A 451 -25.60 -89.97 20.41
C GLU A 451 -24.38 -90.78 20.89
N HIS A 452 -23.28 -90.12 21.29
CA HIS A 452 -22.07 -90.77 21.81
C HIS A 452 -21.90 -90.73 23.34
N LEU A 453 -22.81 -90.09 24.09
CA LEU A 453 -22.63 -89.89 25.54
C LEU A 453 -23.70 -90.53 26.45
N LEU A 454 -24.81 -91.04 25.90
CA LEU A 454 -25.92 -91.57 26.70
C LEU A 454 -26.61 -92.83 26.12
N ASP A 455 -25.88 -93.92 25.90
CA ASP A 455 -26.43 -95.26 26.23
C ASP A 455 -25.34 -96.29 26.54
N SER A 456 -24.82 -96.22 27.77
CA SER A 456 -24.16 -97.38 28.37
C SER A 456 -25.12 -98.06 29.36
N LYS A 457 -26.01 -98.94 28.86
CA LYS A 457 -26.27 -100.31 29.38
C LYS A 457 -27.52 -100.93 28.75
N GLY A 458 -27.33 -102.01 27.96
CA GLY A 458 -28.23 -103.16 28.13
C GLY A 458 -28.73 -103.97 26.94
N TYR A 459 -27.88 -104.48 26.05
CA TYR A 459 -28.15 -105.81 25.48
C TYR A 459 -26.88 -106.61 25.17
N LYS A 460 -26.64 -107.67 25.96
CA LYS A 460 -25.67 -108.72 25.61
C LYS A 460 -26.35 -109.74 24.71
N THR A 461 -25.81 -110.04 23.53
CA THR A 461 -25.46 -111.43 23.12
C THR A 461 -24.82 -111.52 21.73
N LYS A 462 -23.83 -112.42 21.61
CA LYS A 462 -23.22 -112.96 20.36
C LYS A 462 -22.34 -112.04 19.49
N ALA A 463 -21.10 -111.79 19.96
CA ALA A 463 -19.89 -111.77 19.12
C ALA A 463 -18.59 -111.90 19.96
N ILE A 464 -18.48 -112.92 20.82
CA ILE A 464 -17.21 -113.25 21.49
C ILE A 464 -16.48 -114.31 20.67
N ALA A 465 -15.46 -113.87 19.95
CA ALA A 465 -14.38 -114.57 19.21
C ALA A 465 -14.10 -113.65 18.00
N ILE A 466 -13.03 -112.85 17.94
CA ILE A 466 -11.61 -113.27 17.94
C ILE A 466 -10.68 -112.20 18.57
N GLY A 467 -11.16 -111.00 18.90
CA GLY A 467 -10.32 -109.85 19.28
C GLY A 467 -9.63 -109.88 20.67
N VAL A 468 -9.99 -110.83 21.54
CA VAL A 468 -9.49 -110.88 22.93
C VAL A 468 -8.24 -111.76 23.10
N THR A 469 -7.96 -112.69 22.17
CA THR A 469 -6.78 -113.56 22.24
C THR A 469 -5.51 -112.87 21.76
N LEU A 470 -5.57 -112.07 20.68
CA LEU A 470 -4.41 -111.34 20.15
C LEU A 470 -3.88 -110.27 21.12
N SER A 471 -4.76 -109.53 21.78
CA SER A 471 -4.39 -108.50 22.77
C SER A 471 -3.75 -109.10 24.03
N LEU A 472 -4.30 -110.21 24.55
CA LEU A 472 -3.68 -110.95 25.67
C LEU A 472 -2.34 -111.57 25.31
N MET A 473 -2.17 -112.10 24.09
CA MET A 473 -0.89 -112.66 23.63
C MET A 473 0.21 -111.59 23.46
N ILE A 474 -0.13 -110.39 22.98
CA ILE A 474 0.81 -109.26 22.87
C ILE A 474 1.24 -108.77 24.26
N ILE A 475 0.31 -108.69 25.21
CA ILE A 475 0.61 -108.31 26.60
C ILE A 475 1.52 -109.36 27.28
N LEU A 476 1.25 -110.66 27.08
CA LEU A 476 2.12 -111.75 27.56
C LEU A 476 3.53 -111.68 26.96
N ALA A 477 3.64 -111.42 25.65
CA ALA A 477 4.94 -111.25 24.99
C ALA A 477 5.73 -110.05 25.54
N LEU A 478 5.06 -108.91 25.79
CA LEU A 478 5.67 -107.73 26.40
C LEU A 478 6.09 -107.99 27.85
N CYS A 479 5.29 -108.70 28.65
CA CYS A 479 5.68 -109.09 30.02
C CYS A 479 6.90 -110.01 30.03
N ILE A 480 6.99 -110.99 29.12
CA ILE A 480 8.16 -111.87 28.97
C ILE A 480 9.40 -111.05 28.54
N LEU A 481 9.23 -110.08 27.62
CA LEU A 481 10.32 -109.20 27.19
C LEU A 481 10.83 -108.31 28.34
N VAL A 482 9.94 -107.77 29.17
CA VAL A 482 10.30 -106.97 30.35
C VAL A 482 11.03 -107.81 31.39
N VAL A 483 10.60 -109.05 31.66
CA VAL A 483 11.32 -109.98 32.54
C VAL A 483 12.69 -110.34 31.98
N TYR A 484 12.81 -110.61 30.67
CA TYR A 484 14.09 -110.86 30.01
C TYR A 484 15.05 -109.66 30.13
N LEU A 485 14.55 -108.43 29.94
CA LEU A 485 15.33 -107.21 30.10
C LEU A 485 15.71 -106.93 31.57
N PHE A 486 14.88 -107.32 32.54
CA PHE A 486 15.22 -107.24 33.97
C PHE A 486 16.32 -108.24 34.37
N ILE A 487 16.28 -109.46 33.84
CA ILE A 487 17.33 -110.47 34.03
C ILE A 487 18.65 -110.00 33.38
N LYS A 488 18.58 -109.36 32.21
CA LYS A 488 19.75 -108.80 31.49
C LYS A 488 20.33 -107.53 32.15
N ARG A 489 19.55 -106.79 32.95
CA ARG A 489 19.99 -105.58 33.68
C ARG A 489 20.75 -105.83 34.98
N LYS A 490 20.97 -107.08 35.39
CA LYS A 490 21.81 -107.42 36.56
C LYS A 490 23.33 -107.38 36.27
N SER A 491 23.74 -106.77 35.15
CA SER A 491 25.15 -106.54 34.81
C SER A 491 25.41 -105.10 34.35
N SER A 492 26.38 -104.46 35.00
CA SER A 492 27.06 -103.19 34.67
C SER A 492 26.31 -101.84 34.81
N ASN A 493 26.61 -101.24 35.97
CA ASN A 493 26.81 -99.83 36.37
C ASN A 493 26.73 -98.63 35.38
N PRO A 494 26.51 -97.39 35.90
CA PRO A 494 26.27 -96.16 35.13
C PRO A 494 27.48 -95.19 35.04
N LYS A 495 27.40 -94.15 34.18
CA LYS A 495 27.80 -92.73 34.47
C LYS A 495 27.74 -91.75 33.28
N LYS A 496 27.46 -90.47 33.61
CA LYS A 496 27.78 -89.18 32.92
C LYS A 496 27.16 -88.91 31.53
N GLN A 497 26.69 -87.71 31.13
CA GLN A 497 26.82 -86.28 31.53
C GLN A 497 27.99 -85.50 30.85
N ALA A 498 27.64 -84.36 30.23
CA ALA A 498 28.52 -83.31 29.64
C ALA A 498 29.31 -83.74 28.36
N GLU A 499 29.77 -82.88 27.42
CA GLU A 499 29.65 -81.43 27.16
C GLU A 499 30.08 -81.09 25.70
N GLU A 500 29.79 -79.85 25.24
CA GLU A 500 30.53 -78.99 24.28
C GLU A 500 30.89 -79.33 22.80
N SER A 501 30.73 -78.27 21.96
CA SER A 501 31.54 -77.89 20.76
C SER A 501 31.38 -78.70 19.45
N PHE A 502 31.75 -78.23 18.24
CA PHE A 502 32.35 -76.95 17.77
C PHE A 502 31.90 -76.62 16.32
N ARG A 503 32.33 -75.46 15.80
CA ARG A 503 31.99 -74.79 14.53
C ARG A 503 33.02 -75.03 13.41
N MET A 504 32.60 -75.18 12.14
CA MET A 504 33.33 -74.88 10.88
C MET A 504 32.33 -74.99 9.69
N GLU A 505 32.53 -74.46 8.47
CA GLU A 505 33.18 -73.23 7.94
C GLU A 505 32.94 -73.17 6.39
N ASN A 506 32.78 -71.96 5.79
CA ASN A 506 32.85 -71.63 4.33
C ASN A 506 31.90 -72.39 3.35
N GLU A 507 31.61 -71.94 2.11
CA GLU A 507 32.34 -71.07 1.18
C GLU A 507 31.42 -70.32 0.16
N GLU A 508 32.06 -69.56 -0.74
CA GLU A 508 31.60 -68.95 -2.01
C GLU A 508 30.97 -67.54 -2.06
N THR A 509 31.28 -66.88 -3.17
CA THR A 509 31.15 -65.43 -3.46
C THR A 509 30.87 -65.21 -4.94
N LEU A 510 29.85 -64.40 -5.29
CA LEU A 510 29.89 -63.29 -6.27
C LEU A 510 28.46 -62.82 -6.62
N LEU A 511 28.19 -61.50 -6.56
CA LEU A 511 27.75 -60.68 -7.71
C LEU A 511 27.37 -59.22 -7.32
N THR A 512 28.17 -58.29 -7.83
CA THR A 512 27.83 -56.92 -8.31
C THR A 512 27.10 -55.88 -7.43
N LYS A 513 27.85 -54.77 -7.19
CA LYS A 513 27.49 -53.33 -7.26
C LYS A 513 26.35 -52.96 -8.23
N ASP A 514 25.74 -51.76 -8.23
CA ASP A 514 25.83 -50.50 -7.44
C ASP A 514 24.39 -49.85 -7.51
N GLU A 515 24.03 -48.64 -7.08
CA GLU A 515 24.69 -47.44 -6.52
C GLU A 515 23.79 -46.89 -5.39
N ARG A 516 24.15 -45.73 -4.85
CA ARG A 516 23.48 -45.02 -3.77
C ARG A 516 22.51 -43.93 -4.24
N LYS A 517 21.51 -43.67 -3.39
CA LYS A 517 21.03 -42.37 -2.83
C LYS A 517 19.54 -42.51 -2.48
N LYS A 518 19.01 -41.89 -1.42
CA LYS A 518 19.51 -40.83 -0.54
C LYS A 518 18.95 -41.06 0.87
N VAL A 519 19.78 -40.81 1.89
CA VAL A 519 19.34 -40.74 3.30
C VAL A 519 18.95 -39.31 3.65
N GLU A 520 18.04 -39.21 4.62
CA GLU A 520 17.65 -38.09 5.49
C GLU A 520 18.44 -36.78 5.40
N VAL A 521 17.73 -35.65 5.57
CA VAL A 521 18.19 -34.60 6.48
C VAL A 521 17.06 -34.25 7.42
N VAL A 522 17.40 -34.20 8.71
CA VAL A 522 16.54 -33.93 9.86
C VAL A 522 16.98 -32.58 10.44
N TYR A 523 16.03 -31.66 10.61
CA TYR A 523 16.03 -30.50 11.52
C TYR A 523 17.17 -29.47 11.42
N LEU A 524 16.81 -28.22 11.14
CA LEU A 524 16.56 -27.22 12.20
C LEU A 524 15.48 -26.23 11.74
#